data_AF-A0A534CLD1-F1
#
_entry.id   AF-A0A534CLD1-F1
#
_cell.length_a   1.000
_cell.length_b   1.000
_cell.length_c   1.000
_cell.angle_alpha   90.00
_cell.angle_beta   90.00
_cell.angle_gamma   90.00
#
_symmetry.space_group_name_H-M   'P 1'
#
loop_
_entity.id
_entity.type
_entity.pdbx_description
1 polymer ?
#
loop_
_entity_poly.entity_id
_entity_poly.type
_entity_poly.pdbx_seq_one_letter_code
_entity_poly.pdbx_strand_id
1 'polypeptide(L)'
;MLKRAERNLIVGLDIGTSKVVALVGEVGLDGSIELLGLGSQPSRGLKKGVVVNIESTVQSIQRAVEEAELMAGCEIHSVFAGIAGSHVRSLNSHGVVGVRDKEVSQGDVEHVIDAAKAVAIPADQKILHVLPQEFIVDGQEGIRDPIGMSGVRLEAKVHIVTGADSAAQNIEKCIQRCGLDVDDVVLEQLASSFAVLTEDEKELGVCLVDIGGGTTDLAVFSSGAIRHTAVIPIAGDQVTNDIAVSMRTPTQYAEDIKIRYACALSQLANPDESIEVPSVGERPARRLARQTLAEIVEPRYEELFGLVHEELRRSGLEEVIAAGVVLTGGSAKMEGAIELAEEV
;
A
#
# COMPACT_ATOMS: atom_id res chain seq x y z
N MET A 1 -7.66 0.78 -44.31
CA MET A 1 -7.46 0.28 -42.94
C MET A 1 -7.07 1.47 -42.08
N LEU A 2 -7.97 1.92 -41.21
CA LEU A 2 -7.66 2.96 -40.23
C LEU A 2 -6.61 2.39 -39.27
N LYS A 3 -5.45 3.05 -39.15
CA LYS A 3 -4.53 2.82 -38.04
C LYS A 3 -5.35 2.96 -36.76
N ARG A 4 -5.45 1.89 -35.96
CA ARG A 4 -5.88 2.01 -34.55
C ARG A 4 -4.99 3.11 -33.96
N ALA A 5 -5.58 4.17 -33.44
CA ALA A 5 -4.84 5.11 -32.62
C ALA A 5 -4.12 4.30 -31.54
N GLU A 6 -2.83 4.57 -31.33
CA GLU A 6 -2.10 3.98 -30.20
C GLU A 6 -2.89 4.34 -28.95
N ARG A 7 -3.52 3.34 -28.32
CA ARG A 7 -4.26 3.54 -27.08
C ARG A 7 -3.25 3.88 -26.02
N ASN A 8 -3.51 4.94 -25.25
CA ASN A 8 -2.66 5.30 -24.13
C ASN A 8 -3.01 4.40 -22.94
N LEU A 9 -2.44 3.19 -22.96
CA LEU A 9 -2.68 2.18 -21.94
C LEU A 9 -1.69 2.35 -20.78
N ILE A 10 -2.20 2.22 -19.57
CA ILE A 10 -1.40 2.11 -18.35
C ILE A 10 -1.74 0.79 -17.67
N VAL A 11 -0.71 0.11 -17.15
CA VAL A 11 -0.90 -1.17 -16.46
C VAL A 11 -0.34 -1.09 -15.07
N GLY A 12 -1.19 -1.35 -14.08
CA GLY A 12 -0.80 -1.49 -12.68
C GLY A 12 -0.68 -2.98 -12.33
N LEU A 13 0.42 -3.35 -11.68
CA LEU A 13 0.65 -4.70 -11.18
C LEU A 13 0.93 -4.66 -9.67
N ASP A 14 -0.06 -5.07 -8.88
CA ASP A 14 0.06 -5.26 -7.44
C ASP A 14 0.49 -6.70 -7.15
N ILE A 15 1.69 -6.88 -6.58
CA ILE A 15 2.25 -8.18 -6.24
C ILE A 15 2.14 -8.38 -4.73
N GLY A 16 0.92 -8.60 -4.25
CA GLY A 16 0.63 -8.78 -2.85
C GLY A 16 1.04 -10.15 -2.28
N THR A 17 1.08 -10.22 -0.94
CA THR A 17 1.34 -11.48 -0.20
C THR A 17 0.22 -12.50 -0.42
N SER A 18 -1.04 -12.05 -0.48
CA SER A 18 -2.21 -12.93 -0.61
C SER A 18 -2.58 -13.19 -2.08
N LYS A 19 -2.46 -12.19 -2.95
CA LYS A 19 -2.83 -12.25 -4.36
C LYS A 19 -1.98 -11.29 -5.20
N VAL A 20 -1.87 -11.59 -6.48
CA VAL A 20 -1.34 -10.69 -7.51
C VAL A 20 -2.50 -10.18 -8.34
N VAL A 21 -2.56 -8.86 -8.58
CA VAL A 21 -3.61 -8.20 -9.35
C VAL A 21 -2.98 -7.39 -10.47
N ALA A 22 -3.44 -7.60 -11.71
CA ALA A 22 -3.09 -6.79 -12.86
C ALA A 22 -4.32 -6.00 -13.32
N LEU A 23 -4.16 -4.70 -13.53
CA LEU A 23 -5.20 -3.80 -14.03
C LEU A 23 -4.71 -3.11 -15.30
N VAL A 24 -5.54 -3.10 -16.35
CA VAL A 24 -5.30 -2.36 -17.58
C VAL A 24 -6.27 -1.19 -17.64
N GLY A 25 -5.74 0.03 -17.69
CA GLY A 25 -6.51 1.25 -17.85
C GLY A 25 -6.19 1.96 -19.17
N GLU A 26 -7.17 2.62 -19.78
CA GLU A 26 -6.97 3.58 -20.86
C GLU A 26 -7.09 5.00 -20.31
N VAL A 27 -6.07 5.82 -20.56
CA VAL A 27 -6.02 7.20 -20.09
C VAL A 27 -6.65 8.12 -21.13
N GLY A 28 -7.76 8.75 -20.76
CA GLY A 28 -8.46 9.75 -21.55
C GLY A 28 -7.69 11.07 -21.65
N LEU A 29 -8.11 11.94 -22.58
CA LEU A 29 -7.49 13.26 -22.79
C LEU A 29 -7.63 14.21 -21.59
N ASP A 30 -8.63 13.97 -20.74
CA ASP A 30 -8.90 14.71 -19.52
C ASP A 30 -8.20 14.11 -18.28
N GLY A 31 -7.40 13.06 -18.47
CA GLY A 31 -6.73 12.34 -17.39
C GLY A 31 -7.60 11.31 -16.68
N SER A 32 -8.85 11.11 -17.11
CA SER A 32 -9.68 10.02 -16.58
C SER A 32 -9.10 8.66 -16.99
N ILE A 33 -9.28 7.65 -16.13
CA ILE A 33 -8.82 6.28 -16.39
C ILE A 33 -10.03 5.36 -16.53
N GLU A 34 -10.20 4.76 -17.70
CA GLU A 34 -11.20 3.73 -17.94
C GLU A 34 -10.58 2.34 -17.78
N LEU A 35 -11.14 1.50 -16.90
CA LEU A 35 -10.66 0.13 -16.71
C LEU A 35 -11.12 -0.77 -17.87
N LEU A 36 -10.15 -1.33 -18.59
CA LEU A 36 -10.37 -2.23 -19.71
C LEU A 36 -10.21 -3.71 -19.33
N GLY A 37 -9.34 -4.01 -18.37
CA GLY A 37 -9.03 -5.39 -18.00
C GLY A 37 -8.59 -5.51 -16.55
N LEU A 38 -8.94 -6.65 -15.95
CA LEU A 38 -8.55 -7.05 -14.60
C LEU A 38 -8.18 -8.53 -14.63
N GLY A 39 -7.07 -8.87 -13.99
CA GLY A 39 -6.72 -10.24 -13.68
C GLY A 39 -6.27 -10.36 -12.23
N SER A 40 -6.62 -11.46 -11.57
CA SER A 40 -6.36 -11.62 -10.14
C SER A 40 -6.10 -13.07 -9.79
N GLN A 41 -4.92 -13.35 -9.26
CA GLN A 41 -4.48 -14.72 -8.97
C GLN A 41 -3.94 -14.85 -7.54
N PRO A 42 -4.26 -15.95 -6.82
CA PRO A 42 -3.68 -16.20 -5.50
C PRO A 42 -2.15 -16.23 -5.56
N SER A 43 -1.50 -15.54 -4.64
CA SER A 43 -0.04 -15.47 -4.53
C SER A 43 0.48 -16.59 -3.63
N ARG A 44 1.60 -17.19 -4.02
CA ARG A 44 2.27 -18.26 -3.25
C ARG A 44 3.76 -18.02 -3.05
N GLY A 45 4.29 -16.99 -3.69
CA GLY A 45 5.73 -16.72 -3.72
C GLY A 45 6.17 -15.57 -2.82
N LEU A 46 5.23 -14.92 -2.11
CA LEU A 46 5.51 -13.79 -1.24
C LEU A 46 5.19 -14.10 0.22
N LYS A 47 5.91 -13.41 1.10
CA LYS A 47 5.65 -13.40 2.53
C LYS A 47 5.98 -12.03 3.09
N LYS A 48 4.97 -11.35 3.67
CA LYS A 48 5.12 -10.01 4.28
C LYS A 48 5.78 -8.99 3.32
N GLY A 49 5.32 -8.97 2.07
CA GLY A 49 5.83 -8.07 1.02
C GLY A 49 7.20 -8.45 0.43
N VAL A 50 7.79 -9.59 0.82
CA VAL A 50 9.08 -10.05 0.29
C VAL A 50 8.89 -11.31 -0.54
N VAL A 51 9.51 -11.35 -1.73
CA VAL A 51 9.54 -12.53 -2.58
C VAL A 51 10.43 -13.62 -1.96
N VAL A 52 9.82 -14.75 -1.59
CA VAL A 52 10.49 -15.93 -1.03
C VAL A 52 10.60 -17.08 -2.04
N ASN A 53 9.79 -17.08 -3.11
CA ASN A 53 9.86 -18.05 -4.19
C ASN A 53 9.58 -17.39 -5.54
N ILE A 54 10.65 -17.14 -6.31
CA ILE A 54 10.61 -16.50 -7.63
C ILE A 54 9.70 -17.24 -8.60
N GLU A 55 9.78 -18.58 -8.68
CA GLU A 55 9.02 -19.35 -9.67
C GLU A 55 7.51 -19.30 -9.41
N SER A 56 7.11 -19.39 -8.15
CA SER A 56 5.70 -19.29 -7.76
C SER A 56 5.16 -17.88 -7.98
N THR A 57 5.98 -16.84 -7.74
CA THR A 57 5.61 -15.45 -8.03
C THR A 57 5.45 -15.23 -9.54
N VAL A 58 6.40 -15.69 -10.36
CA VAL A 58 6.34 -15.60 -11.83
C VAL A 58 5.06 -16.24 -12.37
N GLN A 59 4.71 -17.44 -11.89
CA GLN A 59 3.47 -18.11 -12.32
C GLN A 59 2.21 -17.33 -11.93
N SER A 60 2.22 -16.67 -10.76
CA SER A 60 1.08 -15.87 -10.29
C SER A 60 0.92 -14.60 -11.12
N ILE A 61 2.03 -13.93 -11.46
CA ILE A 61 2.05 -12.75 -12.33
C ILE A 61 1.59 -13.11 -13.74
N GLN A 62 2.17 -14.15 -14.36
CA GLN A 62 1.81 -14.57 -15.72
C GLN A 62 0.31 -14.80 -15.86
N ARG A 63 -0.30 -15.53 -14.93
CA ARG A 63 -1.74 -15.81 -14.98
C ARG A 63 -2.60 -14.56 -14.76
N ALA A 64 -2.20 -13.65 -13.87
CA ALA A 64 -2.92 -12.40 -13.65
C ALA A 64 -2.84 -11.49 -14.89
N VAL A 65 -1.68 -11.43 -15.53
CA VAL A 65 -1.46 -10.66 -16.77
C VAL A 65 -2.25 -11.27 -17.93
N GLU A 66 -2.19 -12.58 -18.14
CA GLU A 66 -2.96 -13.29 -19.19
C GLU A 66 -4.48 -13.04 -19.05
N GLU A 67 -5.00 -13.05 -17.81
CA GLU A 67 -6.41 -12.78 -17.53
C GLU A 67 -6.79 -11.31 -17.85
N ALA A 68 -5.93 -10.36 -17.48
CA ALA A 68 -6.12 -8.95 -17.77
C ALA A 68 -6.03 -8.64 -19.29
N GLU A 69 -5.06 -9.23 -19.99
CA GLU A 69 -4.89 -9.15 -21.45
C GLU A 69 -6.11 -9.68 -22.19
N LEU A 70 -6.62 -10.84 -21.78
CA LEU A 70 -7.81 -11.45 -22.37
C LEU A 70 -9.04 -10.56 -22.21
N MET A 71 -9.21 -9.97 -21.03
CA MET A 71 -10.34 -9.06 -20.75
C MET A 71 -10.23 -7.75 -21.54
N ALA A 72 -9.03 -7.16 -21.62
CA ALA A 72 -8.79 -5.90 -22.33
C ALA A 72 -8.68 -6.05 -23.86
N GLY A 73 -8.38 -7.26 -24.35
CA GLY A 73 -8.13 -7.53 -25.77
C GLY A 73 -6.86 -6.82 -26.29
N CYS A 74 -5.81 -6.78 -25.47
CA CYS A 74 -4.50 -6.19 -25.79
C CYS A 74 -3.35 -7.08 -25.31
N GLU A 75 -2.14 -6.75 -25.74
CA GLU A 75 -0.90 -7.30 -25.17
C GLU A 75 -0.29 -6.27 -24.22
N ILE A 76 0.17 -6.72 -23.06
CA ILE A 76 0.84 -5.92 -22.04
C ILE A 76 2.35 -6.06 -22.24
N HIS A 77 3.06 -4.94 -22.35
CA HIS A 77 4.52 -4.93 -22.56
C HIS A 77 5.29 -4.39 -21.36
N SER A 78 4.71 -3.43 -20.63
CA SER A 78 5.32 -2.82 -19.45
C SER A 78 4.27 -2.59 -18.36
N VAL A 79 4.73 -2.49 -17.11
CA VAL A 79 3.87 -2.30 -15.94
C VAL A 79 4.48 -1.31 -14.93
N PHE A 80 3.62 -0.62 -14.20
CA PHE A 80 3.94 0.00 -12.92
C PHE A 80 3.71 -1.03 -11.82
N ALA A 81 4.75 -1.36 -11.05
CA ALA A 81 4.69 -2.41 -10.05
C ALA A 81 4.56 -1.85 -8.63
N GLY A 82 3.68 -2.43 -7.82
CA GLY A 82 3.59 -2.15 -6.39
C GLY A 82 4.76 -2.72 -5.61
N ILE A 83 5.24 -1.96 -4.61
CA ILE A 83 6.14 -2.45 -3.57
C ILE A 83 5.61 -2.06 -2.18
N ALA A 84 5.54 -3.06 -1.31
CA ALA A 84 5.30 -2.92 0.12
C ALA A 84 6.17 -3.89 0.90
N GLY A 85 6.22 -3.73 2.23
CA GLY A 85 6.92 -4.67 3.10
C GLY A 85 7.83 -3.98 4.11
N SER A 86 8.21 -4.75 5.13
CA SER A 86 9.05 -4.26 6.25
C SER A 86 10.49 -3.86 5.86
N HIS A 87 10.82 -3.96 4.57
CA HIS A 87 12.10 -3.54 4.00
C HIS A 87 12.07 -2.09 3.48
N VAL A 88 10.88 -1.50 3.41
CA VAL A 88 10.65 -0.09 3.11
C VAL A 88 10.93 0.75 4.35
N ARG A 89 11.57 1.90 4.16
CA ARG A 89 11.84 2.89 5.19
C ARG A 89 11.56 4.27 4.63
N SER A 90 11.40 5.24 5.51
CA SER A 90 11.32 6.63 5.10
C SER A 90 12.06 7.54 6.05
N LEU A 91 12.43 8.71 5.54
CA LEU A 91 12.98 9.80 6.32
C LEU A 91 12.62 11.15 5.69
N ASN A 92 12.54 12.18 6.52
CA ASN A 92 12.39 13.54 6.04
C ASN A 92 13.76 14.19 5.88
N SER A 93 13.92 14.96 4.80
CA SER A 93 15.16 15.67 4.49
C SER A 93 14.87 17.09 4.03
N HIS A 94 15.91 17.92 4.05
CA HIS A 94 15.83 19.34 3.74
C HIS A 94 16.99 19.77 2.85
N GLY A 95 16.68 20.40 1.72
CA GLY A 95 17.64 20.95 0.76
C GLY A 95 17.52 22.46 0.66
N VAL A 96 18.64 23.15 0.37
CA VAL A 96 18.70 24.61 0.21
C VAL A 96 19.58 24.96 -0.98
N VAL A 97 19.09 25.85 -1.85
CA VAL A 97 19.84 26.39 -2.99
C VAL A 97 19.62 27.90 -3.13
N GLY A 98 20.56 28.57 -3.81
CA GLY A 98 20.42 29.97 -4.17
C GLY A 98 19.80 30.13 -5.56
N VAL A 99 18.90 31.10 -5.71
CA VAL A 99 18.20 31.42 -6.95
C VAL A 99 18.94 32.56 -7.66
N ARG A 100 19.36 32.35 -8.91
CA ARG A 100 20.26 33.29 -9.62
C ARG A 100 19.54 34.50 -10.20
N ASP A 101 18.42 34.28 -10.88
CA ASP A 101 17.71 35.32 -11.64
C ASP A 101 16.61 36.02 -10.83
N LYS A 102 16.67 35.89 -9.49
CA LYS A 102 15.68 36.41 -8.52
C LYS A 102 14.25 35.93 -8.73
N GLU A 103 14.04 34.96 -9.59
CA GLU A 103 12.79 34.28 -9.85
C GLU A 103 13.06 32.78 -9.89
N VAL A 104 12.25 32.00 -9.18
CA VAL A 104 12.41 30.56 -9.11
C VAL A 104 12.06 29.93 -10.45
N SER A 105 13.02 29.21 -11.03
CA SER A 105 12.83 28.43 -12.25
C SER A 105 12.60 26.95 -11.95
N GLN A 106 12.11 26.20 -12.95
CA GLN A 106 12.04 24.74 -12.88
C GLN A 106 13.40 24.11 -12.53
N GLY A 107 14.50 24.64 -13.07
CA GLY A 107 15.85 24.15 -12.76
C GLY A 107 16.24 24.37 -11.31
N ASP A 108 15.79 25.46 -10.67
CA ASP A 108 16.02 25.68 -9.24
C ASP A 108 15.26 24.67 -8.38
N VAL A 109 14.03 24.31 -8.78
CA VAL A 109 13.23 23.26 -8.13
C VAL A 109 13.91 21.90 -8.22
N GLU A 110 14.40 21.53 -9.41
CA GLU A 110 15.16 20.30 -9.59
C GLU A 110 16.43 20.28 -8.74
N HIS A 111 17.18 21.40 -8.71
CA HIS A 111 18.40 21.51 -7.91
C HIS A 111 18.14 21.43 -6.40
N VAL A 112 17.06 22.03 -5.89
CA VAL A 112 16.75 21.99 -4.45
C VAL A 112 16.29 20.59 -4.02
N ILE A 113 15.53 19.88 -4.86
CA ILE A 113 15.16 18.49 -4.64
C ILE A 113 16.41 17.60 -4.66
N ASP A 114 17.33 17.87 -5.59
CA ASP A 114 18.63 17.18 -5.67
C ASP A 114 19.53 17.43 -4.46
N ALA A 115 19.48 18.64 -3.89
CA ALA A 115 20.13 18.93 -2.62
C ALA A 115 19.46 18.20 -1.45
N ALA A 116 18.12 18.15 -1.44
CA ALA A 116 17.36 17.50 -0.38
C ALA A 116 17.53 15.97 -0.40
N LYS A 117 17.70 15.35 -1.57
CA LYS A 117 17.96 13.91 -1.72
C LYS A 117 19.40 13.51 -1.36
N ALA A 118 20.31 14.46 -1.13
CA ALA A 118 21.73 14.21 -0.82
C ALA A 118 21.97 13.74 0.63
N VAL A 119 21.25 12.71 1.05
CA VAL A 119 21.34 12.07 2.36
C VAL A 119 22.11 10.75 2.27
N ALA A 120 22.68 10.31 3.39
CA ALA A 120 23.36 9.02 3.45
C ALA A 120 22.34 7.87 3.43
N ILE A 121 22.18 7.23 2.27
CA ILE A 121 21.37 6.02 2.12
C ILE A 121 22.26 4.80 2.34
N PRO A 122 21.85 3.81 3.17
CA PRO A 122 22.57 2.55 3.32
C PRO A 122 22.83 1.87 1.97
N ALA A 123 23.98 1.21 1.82
CA ALA A 123 24.39 0.61 0.55
C ALA A 123 23.47 -0.53 0.07
N ASP A 124 22.68 -1.12 0.97
CA ASP A 124 21.68 -2.17 0.69
C ASP A 124 20.28 -1.61 0.40
N GLN A 125 20.13 -0.29 0.33
CA GLN A 125 18.88 0.42 0.10
C GLN A 125 18.99 1.31 -1.14
N LYS A 126 17.88 1.44 -1.86
CA LYS A 126 17.72 2.42 -2.96
C LYS A 126 16.56 3.37 -2.67
N ILE A 127 16.65 4.59 -3.18
CA ILE A 127 15.54 5.55 -3.13
C ILE A 127 14.48 5.07 -4.11
N LEU A 128 13.25 4.96 -3.63
CA LEU A 128 12.06 4.64 -4.43
C LEU A 128 11.32 5.91 -4.83
N HIS A 129 11.07 6.79 -3.85
CA HIS A 129 10.31 8.03 -4.05
C HIS A 129 10.98 9.20 -3.32
N VAL A 130 10.94 10.37 -3.94
CA VAL A 130 11.27 11.66 -3.31
C VAL A 130 10.05 12.55 -3.46
N LEU A 131 9.33 12.76 -2.37
CA LEU A 131 8.03 13.43 -2.36
C LEU A 131 8.20 14.81 -1.72
N PRO A 132 8.09 15.92 -2.47
CA PRO A 132 8.10 17.25 -1.90
C PRO A 132 6.95 17.44 -0.90
N GLN A 133 7.26 17.97 0.27
CA GLN A 133 6.27 18.28 1.30
C GLN A 133 5.89 19.76 1.24
N GLU A 134 6.89 20.62 1.13
CA GLU A 134 6.74 22.06 1.00
C GLU A 134 8.03 22.68 0.47
N PHE A 135 7.88 23.83 -0.15
CA PHE A 135 8.94 24.74 -0.51
C PHE A 135 8.93 25.97 0.40
N ILE A 136 10.10 26.57 0.54
CA ILE A 136 10.30 27.79 1.31
C ILE A 136 11.08 28.77 0.44
N VAL A 137 10.53 29.96 0.22
CA VAL A 137 11.19 31.02 -0.57
C VAL A 137 11.48 32.20 0.34
N ASP A 138 12.76 32.52 0.53
CA ASP A 138 13.24 33.61 1.41
C ASP A 138 12.61 33.58 2.84
N GLY A 139 12.36 32.38 3.36
CA GLY A 139 11.78 32.15 4.70
C GLY A 139 10.25 32.10 4.75
N GLN A 140 9.55 32.29 3.63
CA GLN A 140 8.12 32.08 3.53
C GLN A 140 7.80 30.59 3.37
N GLU A 141 7.17 29.98 4.37
CA GLU A 141 6.77 28.56 4.37
C GLU A 141 5.40 28.32 3.70
N GLY A 142 5.04 27.05 3.51
CA GLY A 142 3.72 26.63 3.02
C GLY A 142 3.53 26.72 1.50
N ILE A 143 4.61 26.83 0.73
CA ILE A 143 4.56 26.95 -0.73
C ILE A 143 4.55 25.55 -1.35
N ARG A 144 3.57 25.27 -2.23
CA ARG A 144 3.52 24.00 -2.98
C ARG A 144 4.21 24.06 -4.34
N ASP A 145 3.99 25.15 -5.06
CA ASP A 145 4.62 25.42 -6.35
C ASP A 145 5.36 26.76 -6.26
N PRO A 146 6.70 26.75 -6.15
CA PRO A 146 7.49 27.96 -6.02
C PRO A 146 7.80 28.61 -7.37
N ILE A 147 7.49 27.97 -8.51
CA ILE A 147 7.90 28.45 -9.84
C ILE A 147 7.29 29.82 -10.12
N GLY A 148 8.14 30.75 -10.57
CA GLY A 148 7.75 32.15 -10.83
C GLY A 148 7.70 33.03 -9.58
N MET A 149 7.92 32.50 -8.38
CA MET A 149 8.05 33.32 -7.18
C MET A 149 9.39 34.07 -7.19
N SER A 150 9.36 35.32 -6.74
CA SER A 150 10.60 36.09 -6.58
C SER A 150 11.31 35.73 -5.29
N GLY A 151 12.61 35.45 -5.38
CA GLY A 151 13.44 35.18 -4.21
C GLY A 151 14.89 34.91 -4.54
N VAL A 152 15.75 34.89 -3.52
CA VAL A 152 17.18 34.59 -3.68
C VAL A 152 17.59 33.25 -3.05
N ARG A 153 16.72 32.68 -2.21
CA ARG A 153 16.93 31.41 -1.53
C ARG A 153 15.67 30.55 -1.66
N LEU A 154 15.87 29.31 -2.11
CA LEU A 154 14.84 28.28 -2.20
C LEU A 154 15.23 27.11 -1.32
N GLU A 155 14.29 26.64 -0.51
CA GLU A 155 14.43 25.45 0.33
C GLU A 155 13.31 24.46 0.00
N ALA A 156 13.59 23.16 0.17
CA ALA A 156 12.60 22.11 0.00
C ALA A 156 12.67 21.14 1.18
N LYS A 157 11.53 20.89 1.82
CA LYS A 157 11.34 19.76 2.73
C LYS A 157 10.78 18.60 1.91
N VAL A 158 11.40 17.43 1.99
CA VAL A 158 11.02 16.24 1.21
C VAL A 158 10.86 15.02 2.11
N HIS A 159 9.91 14.16 1.77
CA HIS A 159 9.79 12.81 2.30
C HIS A 159 10.48 11.84 1.34
N ILE A 160 11.54 11.19 1.80
CA ILE A 160 12.30 10.21 1.02
C ILE A 160 11.87 8.82 1.46
N VAL A 161 11.46 8.00 0.50
CA VAL A 161 11.15 6.59 0.71
C VAL A 161 12.27 5.75 0.11
N THR A 162 12.80 4.82 0.90
CA THR A 162 13.79 3.85 0.45
C THR A 162 13.27 2.43 0.62
N GLY A 163 13.79 1.51 -0.20
CA GLY A 163 13.54 0.08 -0.06
C GLY A 163 14.82 -0.71 -0.22
N ALA A 164 14.85 -1.92 0.35
CA ALA A 164 15.96 -2.85 0.13
C ALA A 164 16.14 -3.11 -1.37
N ASP A 165 17.37 -2.91 -1.87
CA ASP A 165 17.71 -3.09 -3.28
C ASP A 165 17.37 -4.51 -3.77
N SER A 166 17.65 -5.50 -2.92
CA SER A 166 17.34 -6.92 -3.20
C SER A 166 15.84 -7.20 -3.32
N ALA A 167 14.98 -6.50 -2.58
CA ALA A 167 13.54 -6.71 -2.64
C ALA A 167 12.97 -6.19 -3.97
N ALA A 168 13.34 -4.97 -4.35
CA ALA A 168 12.94 -4.38 -5.62
C ALA A 168 13.50 -5.17 -6.82
N GLN A 169 14.77 -5.57 -6.78
CA GLN A 169 15.36 -6.41 -7.84
C GLN A 169 14.64 -7.76 -7.99
N ASN A 170 14.19 -8.37 -6.89
CA ASN A 170 13.44 -9.62 -6.98
C ASN A 170 12.06 -9.43 -7.63
N ILE A 171 11.39 -8.32 -7.34
CA ILE A 171 10.13 -7.94 -8.02
C ILE A 171 10.39 -7.73 -9.51
N GLU A 172 11.35 -6.87 -9.87
CA GLU A 172 11.71 -6.56 -11.26
C GLU A 172 12.09 -7.84 -12.02
N LYS A 173 12.87 -8.72 -11.40
CA LYS A 173 13.25 -10.02 -11.98
C LYS A 173 12.06 -10.93 -12.21
N CYS A 174 11.09 -10.97 -11.29
CA CYS A 174 9.86 -11.74 -11.49
C CYS A 174 9.08 -11.22 -12.70
N ILE A 175 8.95 -9.90 -12.84
CA ILE A 175 8.23 -9.26 -13.94
C ILE A 175 8.95 -9.51 -15.28
N GLN A 176 10.27 -9.30 -15.35
CA GLN A 176 11.07 -9.56 -16.55
C GLN A 176 11.02 -11.03 -17.01
N ARG A 177 10.96 -11.99 -16.07
CA ARG A 177 10.80 -13.41 -16.42
C ARG A 177 9.42 -13.74 -16.99
N CYS A 178 8.45 -12.84 -16.85
CA CYS A 178 7.15 -12.92 -17.53
C CYS A 178 7.19 -12.33 -18.94
N GLY A 179 8.31 -11.76 -19.38
CA GLY A 179 8.43 -11.07 -20.67
C GLY A 179 7.93 -9.63 -20.64
N LEU A 180 7.86 -9.01 -19.47
CA LEU A 180 7.37 -7.65 -19.23
C LEU A 180 8.50 -6.73 -18.79
N ASP A 181 8.44 -5.47 -19.22
CA ASP A 181 9.28 -4.39 -18.71
C ASP A 181 8.66 -3.75 -17.45
N VAL A 182 9.48 -3.10 -16.64
CA VAL A 182 9.03 -2.35 -15.46
C VAL A 182 9.25 -0.87 -15.74
N ASP A 183 8.15 -0.12 -15.83
CA ASP A 183 8.21 1.33 -16.06
C ASP A 183 8.66 2.05 -14.78
N ASP A 184 8.06 1.70 -13.65
CA ASP A 184 8.48 2.18 -12.34
C ASP A 184 7.95 1.28 -11.20
N VAL A 185 8.52 1.46 -10.01
CA VAL A 185 8.12 0.79 -8.78
C VAL A 185 7.48 1.79 -7.82
N VAL A 186 6.19 1.59 -7.53
CA VAL A 186 5.37 2.52 -6.76
C VAL A 186 5.15 1.99 -5.35
N LEU A 187 5.35 2.84 -4.35
CA LEU A 187 5.02 2.50 -2.96
C LEU A 187 3.51 2.27 -2.81
N GLU A 188 3.09 1.10 -2.30
CA GLU A 188 1.67 0.72 -2.27
C GLU A 188 0.82 1.67 -1.43
N GLN A 189 1.24 2.06 -0.22
CA GLN A 189 0.46 3.02 0.59
C GLN A 189 0.36 4.41 -0.05
N LEU A 190 1.30 4.77 -0.92
CA LEU A 190 1.17 5.99 -1.73
C LEU A 190 0.10 5.80 -2.80
N ALA A 191 0.14 4.69 -3.55
CA ALA A 191 -0.85 4.36 -4.56
C ALA A 191 -2.28 4.27 -3.96
N SER A 192 -2.44 3.56 -2.84
CA SER A 192 -3.70 3.45 -2.12
C SER A 192 -4.24 4.83 -1.70
N SER A 193 -3.38 5.77 -1.32
CA SER A 193 -3.79 7.13 -0.95
C SER A 193 -4.43 7.91 -2.11
N PHE A 194 -3.97 7.70 -3.35
CA PHE A 194 -4.58 8.33 -4.54
C PHE A 194 -5.94 7.73 -4.88
N ALA A 195 -6.19 6.48 -4.45
CA ALA A 195 -7.44 5.79 -4.75
C ALA A 195 -8.56 6.10 -3.74
N VAL A 196 -8.22 6.29 -2.46
CA VAL A 196 -9.23 6.36 -1.38
C VAL A 196 -9.29 7.67 -0.61
N LEU A 197 -8.24 8.50 -0.64
CA LEU A 197 -8.23 9.77 0.08
C LEU A 197 -8.65 10.93 -0.83
N THR A 198 -9.45 11.82 -0.27
CA THR A 198 -9.76 13.13 -0.84
C THR A 198 -8.67 14.15 -0.52
N GLU A 199 -8.60 15.23 -1.30
CA GLU A 199 -7.65 16.32 -1.03
C GLU A 199 -7.97 17.05 0.28
N ASP A 200 -9.25 17.15 0.66
CA ASP A 200 -9.67 17.76 1.93
C ASP A 200 -9.17 16.96 3.14
N GLU A 201 -9.24 15.62 3.09
CA GLU A 201 -8.69 14.75 4.15
C GLU A 201 -7.17 14.92 4.26
N LYS A 202 -6.46 14.97 3.13
CA LYS A 202 -4.99 15.22 3.12
C LYS A 202 -4.64 16.60 3.67
N GLU A 203 -5.47 17.61 3.42
CA GLU A 203 -5.29 18.98 3.92
C GLU A 203 -5.45 19.04 5.44
N LEU A 204 -6.58 18.57 5.95
CA LEU A 204 -6.92 18.56 7.38
C LEU A 204 -5.99 17.65 8.19
N GLY A 205 -5.54 16.57 7.54
CA GLY A 205 -4.62 15.59 8.07
C GLY A 205 -5.33 14.27 8.34
N VAL A 206 -4.78 13.19 7.79
CA VAL A 206 -5.40 11.86 7.78
C VAL A 206 -4.31 10.78 7.85
N CYS A 207 -4.61 9.68 8.52
CA CYS A 207 -3.81 8.46 8.44
C CYS A 207 -4.52 7.43 7.56
N LEU A 208 -3.90 7.06 6.44
CA LEU A 208 -4.28 5.89 5.68
C LEU A 208 -3.67 4.64 6.34
N VAL A 209 -4.49 3.61 6.54
CA VAL A 209 -4.07 2.30 7.04
C VAL A 209 -4.54 1.23 6.06
N ASP A 210 -3.63 0.69 5.26
CA ASP A 210 -3.88 -0.39 4.30
C ASP A 210 -3.58 -1.74 4.95
N ILE A 211 -4.63 -2.51 5.27
CA ILE A 211 -4.51 -3.81 5.94
C ILE A 211 -4.55 -4.93 4.89
N GLY A 212 -3.36 -5.37 4.48
CA GLY A 212 -3.17 -6.43 3.50
C GLY A 212 -3.28 -7.85 4.08
N GLY A 213 -2.63 -8.79 3.39
CA GLY A 213 -2.47 -10.17 3.87
C GLY A 213 -1.29 -10.31 4.82
N GLY A 214 -0.11 -9.81 4.42
CA GLY A 214 1.14 -9.97 5.18
C GLY A 214 1.61 -8.72 5.93
N THR A 215 1.13 -7.54 5.55
CA THR A 215 1.54 -6.24 6.11
C THR A 215 0.35 -5.31 6.26
N THR A 216 0.49 -4.39 7.21
CA THR A 216 -0.34 -3.21 7.34
C THR A 216 0.53 -2.00 7.07
N ASP A 217 0.19 -1.23 6.05
CA ASP A 217 1.00 -0.14 5.53
C ASP A 217 0.33 1.20 5.86
N LEU A 218 1.11 2.15 6.40
CA LEU A 218 0.62 3.43 6.89
C LEU A 218 1.18 4.58 6.05
N ALA A 219 0.33 5.56 5.76
CA ALA A 219 0.73 6.86 5.23
C ALA A 219 -0.04 7.98 5.95
N VAL A 220 0.70 8.93 6.52
CA VAL A 220 0.12 10.10 7.19
C VAL A 220 0.27 11.30 6.29
N PHE A 221 -0.82 12.01 6.05
CA PHE A 221 -0.87 13.26 5.31
C PHE A 221 -1.25 14.41 6.25
N SER A 222 -0.73 15.60 6.00
CA SER A 222 -1.16 16.85 6.66
C SER A 222 -0.71 18.05 5.83
N SER A 223 -1.59 19.06 5.71
CA SER A 223 -1.41 20.21 4.81
C SER A 223 -1.21 19.79 3.35
N GLY A 224 -1.89 18.71 2.94
CA GLY A 224 -1.90 18.15 1.59
C GLY A 224 -0.62 17.45 1.16
N ALA A 225 0.32 17.22 2.09
CA ALA A 225 1.58 16.54 1.82
C ALA A 225 1.74 15.31 2.70
N ILE A 226 2.45 14.31 2.19
CA ILE A 226 2.83 13.13 2.97
C ILE A 226 3.86 13.52 4.04
N ARG A 227 3.63 13.13 5.30
CA ARG A 227 4.47 13.47 6.44
C ARG A 227 5.24 12.28 6.98
N HIS A 228 4.64 11.10 6.92
CA HIS A 228 5.19 9.86 7.45
C HIS A 228 4.67 8.64 6.69
N THR A 229 5.50 7.61 6.59
CA THR A 229 5.12 6.29 6.12
C THR A 229 5.71 5.24 7.04
N ALA A 230 4.97 4.17 7.30
CA ALA A 230 5.43 3.05 8.12
C ALA A 230 4.83 1.73 7.64
N VAL A 231 5.43 0.63 8.07
CA VAL A 231 4.95 -0.73 7.76
C VAL A 231 4.97 -1.57 9.01
N ILE A 232 3.84 -2.19 9.32
CA ILE A 232 3.67 -3.14 10.42
C ILE A 232 3.58 -4.55 9.82
N PRO A 233 4.49 -5.49 10.18
CA PRO A 233 4.55 -6.82 9.57
C PRO A 233 3.49 -7.80 10.14
N ILE A 234 2.26 -7.31 10.35
CA ILE A 234 1.08 -8.01 10.88
C ILE A 234 -0.13 -7.53 10.08
N ALA A 235 -0.95 -8.48 9.61
CA ALA A 235 -2.21 -8.21 8.92
C ALA A 235 -3.11 -9.48 8.90
N GLY A 236 -3.80 -9.74 7.79
CA GLY A 236 -4.79 -10.82 7.67
C GLY A 236 -4.25 -12.24 7.85
N ASP A 237 -2.98 -12.52 7.52
CA ASP A 237 -2.38 -13.86 7.64
C ASP A 237 -2.30 -14.31 9.10
N GLN A 238 -2.07 -13.38 10.03
CA GLN A 238 -2.03 -13.69 11.47
C GLN A 238 -3.41 -14.07 11.98
N VAL A 239 -4.46 -13.38 11.53
CA VAL A 239 -5.86 -13.73 11.84
C VAL A 239 -6.16 -15.15 11.39
N THR A 240 -5.79 -15.49 10.15
CA THR A 240 -5.99 -16.83 9.58
C THR A 240 -5.24 -17.89 10.38
N ASN A 241 -4.01 -17.61 10.80
CA ASN A 241 -3.22 -18.52 11.63
C ASN A 241 -3.86 -18.73 13.01
N ASP A 242 -4.34 -17.67 13.66
CA ASP A 242 -4.97 -17.75 14.97
C ASP A 242 -6.27 -18.57 14.92
N ILE A 243 -7.07 -18.41 13.86
CA ILE A 243 -8.24 -19.25 13.57
C ILE A 243 -7.81 -20.70 13.35
N ALA A 244 -6.80 -20.96 12.51
CA ALA A 244 -6.35 -22.31 12.19
C ALA A 244 -5.91 -23.08 13.44
N VAL A 245 -5.14 -22.43 14.32
CA VAL A 245 -4.62 -23.02 15.55
C VAL A 245 -5.74 -23.22 16.58
N SER A 246 -6.51 -22.16 16.88
CA SER A 246 -7.54 -22.19 17.91
C SER A 246 -8.70 -23.12 17.54
N MET A 247 -9.11 -23.08 16.27
CA MET A 247 -10.15 -23.95 15.73
C MET A 247 -9.63 -25.25 15.15
N ARG A 248 -8.34 -25.58 15.26
CA ARG A 248 -7.74 -26.84 14.80
C ARG A 248 -8.24 -27.27 13.40
N THR A 249 -8.21 -26.32 12.46
CA THR A 249 -8.67 -26.46 11.08
C THR A 249 -7.50 -26.17 10.14
N PRO A 250 -7.38 -26.87 8.99
CA PRO A 250 -6.36 -26.53 7.98
C PRO A 250 -6.43 -25.06 7.56
N THR A 251 -5.27 -24.44 7.27
CA THR A 251 -5.14 -23.00 6.96
C THR A 251 -6.05 -22.53 5.82
N GLN A 252 -6.23 -23.35 4.78
CA GLN A 252 -7.15 -23.03 3.69
C GLN A 252 -8.58 -22.83 4.19
N TYR A 253 -9.07 -23.72 5.04
CA TYR A 253 -10.42 -23.60 5.61
C TYR A 253 -10.50 -22.50 6.66
N ALA A 254 -9.40 -22.21 7.38
CA ALA A 254 -9.34 -21.06 8.27
C ALA A 254 -9.54 -19.75 7.50
N GLU A 255 -8.92 -19.62 6.32
CA GLU A 255 -9.09 -18.45 5.45
C GLU A 255 -10.54 -18.33 4.96
N ASP A 256 -11.13 -19.45 4.51
CA ASP A 256 -12.52 -19.48 4.08
C ASP A 256 -13.48 -19.09 5.21
N ILE A 257 -13.22 -19.56 6.44
CA ILE A 257 -14.00 -19.22 7.63
C ILE A 257 -13.82 -17.74 7.96
N LYS A 258 -12.59 -17.21 7.91
CA LYS A 258 -12.28 -15.79 8.14
C LYS A 258 -13.09 -14.90 7.20
N ILE A 259 -13.01 -15.16 5.89
CA ILE A 259 -13.67 -14.33 4.87
C ILE A 259 -15.20 -14.35 5.03
N ARG A 260 -15.78 -15.48 5.43
CA ARG A 260 -17.25 -15.65 5.45
C ARG A 260 -17.92 -15.27 6.76
N TYR A 261 -17.25 -15.47 7.90
CA TYR A 261 -17.92 -15.47 9.20
C TYR A 261 -17.21 -14.64 10.28
N ALA A 262 -15.96 -14.23 10.06
CA ALA A 262 -15.22 -13.51 11.09
C ALA A 262 -15.80 -12.11 11.35
N CYS A 263 -15.64 -11.68 12.59
CA CYS A 263 -16.00 -10.36 13.06
C CYS A 263 -14.91 -9.91 14.03
N ALA A 264 -14.44 -8.68 13.88
CA ALA A 264 -13.46 -8.04 14.74
C ALA A 264 -14.06 -7.56 16.06
N LEU A 265 -15.39 -7.43 16.19
CA LEU A 265 -16.04 -7.05 17.44
C LEU A 265 -17.02 -8.12 17.88
N SER A 266 -16.66 -8.91 18.89
CA SER A 266 -17.43 -10.07 19.35
C SER A 266 -18.84 -9.72 19.80
N GLN A 267 -19.09 -8.49 20.25
CA GLN A 267 -20.42 -8.03 20.63
C GLN A 267 -21.41 -7.99 19.45
N LEU A 268 -20.92 -7.91 18.21
CA LEU A 268 -21.73 -7.92 16.99
C LEU A 268 -22.04 -9.33 16.49
N ALA A 269 -21.28 -10.33 16.93
CA ALA A 269 -21.50 -11.70 16.50
C ALA A 269 -22.76 -12.29 17.16
N ASN A 270 -23.62 -12.94 16.38
CA ASN A 270 -24.81 -13.59 16.90
C ASN A 270 -24.43 -14.91 17.64
N PRO A 271 -24.71 -15.05 18.95
CA PRO A 271 -24.38 -16.26 19.70
C PRO A 271 -25.13 -17.51 19.24
N ASP A 272 -26.32 -17.34 18.65
CA ASP A 272 -27.15 -18.45 18.15
C ASP A 272 -26.71 -18.95 16.77
N GLU A 273 -25.83 -18.19 16.08
CA GLU A 273 -25.29 -18.58 14.79
C GLU A 273 -24.17 -19.60 14.98
N SER A 274 -24.23 -20.71 14.22
CA SER A 274 -23.21 -21.76 14.26
C SER A 274 -22.54 -21.93 12.91
N ILE A 275 -21.22 -22.07 12.93
CA ILE A 275 -20.39 -22.33 11.76
C ILE A 275 -19.91 -23.79 11.74
N GLU A 276 -19.77 -24.34 10.55
CA GLU A 276 -19.16 -25.65 10.35
C GLU A 276 -17.66 -25.49 10.12
N VAL A 277 -16.86 -26.19 10.92
CA VAL A 277 -15.40 -26.09 10.94
C VAL A 277 -14.81 -27.45 10.60
N PRO A 278 -14.20 -27.61 9.40
CA PRO A 278 -13.44 -28.80 9.06
C PRO A 278 -12.35 -29.08 10.08
N SER A 279 -12.16 -30.35 10.45
CA SER A 279 -11.11 -30.74 11.38
C SER A 279 -9.85 -31.15 10.61
N VAL A 280 -8.68 -31.05 11.26
CA VAL A 280 -7.44 -31.64 10.72
C VAL A 280 -7.51 -33.18 10.72
N GLY A 281 -7.06 -33.79 9.62
CA GLY A 281 -7.02 -35.24 9.43
C GLY A 281 -8.38 -35.82 9.07
N GLU A 282 -8.59 -37.12 9.33
CA GLU A 282 -9.85 -37.82 9.04
C GLU A 282 -10.95 -37.59 10.09
N ARG A 283 -10.82 -36.54 10.92
CA ARG A 283 -11.81 -36.22 11.95
C ARG A 283 -13.04 -35.54 11.32
N PRO A 284 -14.25 -35.81 11.82
CA PRO A 284 -15.44 -35.13 11.33
C PRO A 284 -15.37 -33.62 11.56
N ALA A 285 -16.08 -32.87 10.72
CA ALA A 285 -16.29 -31.44 10.93
C ALA A 285 -17.03 -31.19 12.25
N ARG A 286 -16.79 -30.02 12.85
CA ARG A 286 -17.38 -29.61 14.12
C ARG A 286 -18.26 -28.40 13.91
N ARG A 287 -19.39 -28.32 14.62
CA ARG A 287 -20.17 -27.08 14.70
C ARG A 287 -19.71 -26.28 15.90
N LEU A 288 -19.31 -25.03 15.67
CA LEU A 288 -18.92 -24.07 16.71
C LEU A 288 -19.80 -22.82 16.61
N ALA A 289 -19.99 -22.11 17.72
CA ALA A 289 -20.68 -20.82 17.68
C ALA A 289 -19.83 -19.80 16.91
N ARG A 290 -20.48 -18.92 16.14
CA ARG A 290 -19.80 -17.80 15.47
C ARG A 290 -19.16 -16.85 16.50
N GLN A 291 -19.76 -16.72 17.68
CA GLN A 291 -19.18 -15.98 18.81
C GLN A 291 -17.75 -16.43 19.12
N THR A 292 -17.49 -17.74 19.14
CA THR A 292 -16.16 -18.29 19.41
C THR A 292 -15.14 -17.89 18.34
N LEU A 293 -15.57 -17.64 17.10
CA LEU A 293 -14.70 -17.09 16.07
C LEU A 293 -14.34 -15.65 16.36
N ALA A 294 -15.32 -14.82 16.72
CA ALA A 294 -15.08 -13.42 17.02
C ALA A 294 -14.16 -13.25 18.25
N GLU A 295 -14.33 -14.07 19.29
CA GLU A 295 -13.43 -14.12 20.46
C GLU A 295 -11.96 -14.46 20.12
N ILE A 296 -11.70 -15.07 18.96
CA ILE A 296 -10.34 -15.34 18.45
C ILE A 296 -9.83 -14.17 17.61
N VAL A 297 -10.71 -13.49 16.87
CA VAL A 297 -10.36 -12.46 15.88
C VAL A 297 -10.19 -11.09 16.52
N GLU A 298 -11.06 -10.72 17.46
CA GLU A 298 -11.06 -9.41 18.14
C GLU A 298 -9.69 -9.06 18.77
N PRO A 299 -9.06 -9.92 19.59
CA PRO A 299 -7.76 -9.58 20.20
C PRO A 299 -6.65 -9.34 19.17
N ARG A 300 -6.75 -9.96 17.99
CA ARG A 300 -5.77 -9.76 16.90
C ARG A 300 -5.94 -8.40 16.23
N TYR A 301 -7.17 -7.92 16.07
CA TYR A 301 -7.43 -6.57 15.56
C TYR A 301 -7.13 -5.51 16.62
N GLU A 302 -7.45 -5.75 17.89
CA GLU A 302 -7.04 -4.88 19.00
C GLU A 302 -5.52 -4.68 19.03
N GLU A 303 -4.75 -5.78 18.92
CA GLU A 303 -3.29 -5.70 18.84
C GLU A 303 -2.83 -4.90 17.62
N LEU A 304 -3.43 -5.14 16.45
CA LEU A 304 -3.08 -4.43 15.22
C LEU A 304 -3.34 -2.92 15.34
N PHE A 305 -4.54 -2.52 15.79
CA PHE A 305 -4.88 -1.11 15.97
C PHE A 305 -4.04 -0.45 17.07
N GLY A 306 -3.72 -1.19 18.15
CA GLY A 306 -2.79 -0.73 19.17
C GLY A 306 -1.40 -0.42 18.60
N LEU A 307 -0.89 -1.25 17.69
CA LEU A 307 0.40 -1.02 17.01
C LEU A 307 0.34 0.18 16.04
N VAL A 308 -0.79 0.37 15.34
CA VAL A 308 -1.03 1.55 14.49
C VAL A 308 -1.00 2.82 15.35
N HIS A 309 -1.68 2.81 16.49
CA HIS A 309 -1.71 3.92 17.43
C HIS A 309 -0.33 4.23 18.02
N GLU A 310 0.42 3.20 18.41
CA GLU A 310 1.79 3.34 18.90
C GLU A 310 2.71 3.96 17.83
N GLU A 311 2.55 3.58 16.56
CA GLU A 311 3.31 4.16 15.45
C GLU A 311 2.99 5.66 15.27
N LEU A 312 1.71 6.04 15.30
CA LEU A 312 1.27 7.44 15.22
C LEU A 312 1.86 8.26 16.36
N ARG A 313 1.82 7.75 17.59
CA ARG A 313 2.45 8.36 18.77
C ARG A 313 3.95 8.54 18.60
N ARG A 314 4.63 7.47 18.18
CA ARG A 314 6.09 7.47 17.98
C ARG A 314 6.51 8.49 16.92
N SER A 315 5.71 8.64 15.86
CA SER A 315 5.96 9.62 14.80
C SER A 315 5.70 11.07 15.23
N GLY A 316 4.94 11.27 16.32
CA GLY A 316 4.51 12.59 16.79
C GLY A 316 3.38 13.22 15.98
N LEU A 317 2.65 12.42 15.19
CA LEU A 317 1.61 12.90 14.26
C LEU A 317 0.17 12.55 14.69
N GLU A 318 -0.03 11.92 15.85
CA GLU A 318 -1.36 11.61 16.41
C GLU A 318 -2.27 12.85 16.46
N GLU A 319 -1.73 14.00 16.88
CA GLU A 319 -2.51 15.24 17.05
C GLU A 319 -2.77 15.99 15.74
N VAL A 320 -2.14 15.60 14.63
CA VAL A 320 -2.27 16.32 13.34
C VAL A 320 -3.20 15.63 12.34
N ILE A 321 -3.75 14.47 12.68
CA ILE A 321 -4.69 13.70 11.83
C ILE A 321 -6.15 14.07 12.12
N ALA A 322 -6.51 15.35 11.94
CA ALA A 322 -7.83 15.86 12.31
C ALA A 322 -9.01 15.25 11.52
N ALA A 323 -8.78 14.74 10.32
CA ALA A 323 -9.76 14.00 9.53
C ALA A 323 -9.87 12.52 9.94
N GLY A 324 -9.02 12.05 10.87
CA GLY A 324 -9.05 10.72 11.42
C GLY A 324 -8.23 9.69 10.63
N VAL A 325 -8.74 8.45 10.62
CA VAL A 325 -8.10 7.28 10.03
C VAL A 325 -8.99 6.72 8.92
N VAL A 326 -8.38 6.40 7.77
CA VAL A 326 -9.06 5.72 6.67
C VAL A 326 -8.49 4.30 6.53
N LEU A 327 -9.35 3.30 6.73
CA LEU A 327 -8.99 1.89 6.58
C LEU A 327 -9.21 1.43 5.12
N THR A 328 -8.22 0.76 4.55
CA THR A 328 -8.32 0.12 3.23
C THR A 328 -7.63 -1.25 3.20
N GLY A 329 -7.62 -1.90 2.05
CA GLY A 329 -7.02 -3.22 1.88
C GLY A 329 -8.02 -4.37 2.03
N GLY A 330 -7.52 -5.59 1.83
CA GLY A 330 -8.36 -6.79 1.86
C GLY A 330 -8.93 -7.09 3.24
N SER A 331 -8.13 -6.89 4.28
CA SER A 331 -8.49 -7.21 5.66
C SER A 331 -9.31 -6.12 6.34
N ALA A 332 -9.29 -4.88 5.83
CA ALA A 332 -10.18 -3.82 6.33
C ALA A 332 -11.68 -4.10 6.10
N LYS A 333 -12.03 -5.09 5.26
CA LYS A 333 -13.42 -5.54 5.05
C LYS A 333 -14.00 -6.37 6.19
N MET A 334 -13.23 -6.60 7.25
CA MET A 334 -13.66 -7.36 8.43
C MET A 334 -14.85 -6.66 9.11
N GLU A 335 -15.92 -7.41 9.34
CA GLU A 335 -17.10 -6.90 10.07
C GLU A 335 -16.68 -6.45 11.48
N GLY A 336 -17.13 -5.29 11.95
CA GLY A 336 -16.77 -4.78 13.27
C GLY A 336 -15.40 -4.09 13.36
N ALA A 337 -14.64 -4.00 12.25
CA ALA A 337 -13.30 -3.41 12.28
C ALA A 337 -13.30 -1.90 12.50
N ILE A 338 -14.32 -1.19 11.99
CA ILE A 338 -14.45 0.27 12.18
C ILE A 338 -14.79 0.55 13.64
N GLU A 339 -15.79 -0.14 14.17
CA GLU A 339 -16.24 0.00 15.55
C GLU A 339 -15.12 -0.31 16.54
N LEU A 340 -14.36 -1.39 16.31
CA LEU A 340 -13.22 -1.71 17.15
C LEU A 340 -12.09 -0.67 17.03
N ALA A 341 -11.84 -0.13 15.82
CA ALA A 341 -10.83 0.91 15.64
C ALA A 341 -11.19 2.21 16.38
N GLU A 342 -12.47 2.51 16.56
CA GLU A 342 -12.93 3.66 17.35
C GLU A 342 -12.77 3.44 18.88
N GLU A 343 -12.74 2.19 19.34
CA GLU A 343 -12.56 1.84 20.76
C GLU A 343 -11.09 1.88 21.22
N VAL A 344 -10.13 1.73 20.31
CA VAL A 344 -8.67 1.65 20.57
C VAL A 344 -7.98 3.02 20.48
#